data_AF-A0A1Y2TWN8-F1
#
_entry.id   AF-A0A1Y2TWN8-F1
#
_cell.length_a   1.000
_cell.length_b   1.000
_cell.length_c   1.000
_cell.angle_alpha   90.00
_cell.angle_beta   90.00
_cell.angle_gamma   90.00
#
_symmetry.space_group_name_H-M   'P 1'
#
loop_
_entity.id
_entity.type
_entity.pdbx_description
1 polymer ?
#
loop_
_entity_poly.entity_id
_entity_poly.type
_entity_poly.pdbx_seq_one_letter_code
_entity_poly.pdbx_strand_id
1 'polypeptide(L)'
;MSIILICQNIGAAVALPVANAIFSNTLRRQLQECIEAFGVDPDVIVGSGVRSIRAIVSGDQLSATLQAYCNSIDIVMYLGIAVAVAAFALALKISRRRKSSKTENLRSRQTASKLAALFKIPSE
;
A
#
# COMPACT_ATOMS: atom_id res chain seq x y z
N MET A 1 -9.78 -18.42 -7.74
CA MET A 1 -10.00 -17.83 -6.39
C MET A 1 -8.72 -17.82 -5.54
N SER A 2 -7.88 -18.85 -5.58
CA SER A 2 -6.71 -19.00 -4.67
C SER A 2 -5.69 -17.85 -4.72
N ILE A 3 -5.37 -17.32 -5.90
CA ILE A 3 -4.40 -16.20 -6.04
C ILE A 3 -4.89 -14.93 -5.32
N ILE A 4 -6.20 -14.65 -5.35
CA ILE A 4 -6.78 -13.45 -4.72
C ILE A 4 -6.72 -13.57 -3.19
N LEU A 5 -6.98 -14.76 -2.64
CA LEU A 5 -6.91 -15.02 -1.20
C LEU A 5 -5.47 -14.88 -0.68
N ILE A 6 -4.50 -15.43 -1.43
CA ILE A 6 -3.07 -15.32 -1.09
C ILE A 6 -2.62 -13.86 -1.12
N CYS A 7 -2.97 -13.10 -2.17
CA CYS A 7 -2.64 -11.67 -2.24
C CYS A 7 -3.26 -10.86 -1.10
N GLN A 8 -4.51 -11.13 -0.71
CA GLN A 8 -5.13 -10.44 0.43
C GLN A 8 -4.44 -10.76 1.75
N ASN A 9 -4.15 -12.04 2.00
CA ASN A 9 -3.55 -12.45 3.27
C ASN A 9 -2.09 -11.99 3.40
N ILE A 10 -1.28 -12.17 2.35
CA ILE A 10 0.11 -11.69 2.33
C ILE A 10 0.15 -10.16 2.34
N GLY A 11 -0.72 -9.50 1.58
CA GLY A 11 -0.80 -8.04 1.54
C GLY A 11 -1.09 -7.46 2.92
N ALA A 12 -2.10 -7.99 3.62
CA ALA A 12 -2.42 -7.56 4.98
C ALA A 12 -1.30 -7.90 5.99
N ALA A 13 -0.75 -9.12 5.91
CA ALA A 13 0.30 -9.59 6.82
C ALA A 13 1.60 -8.79 6.72
N VAL A 14 1.93 -8.24 5.55
CA VAL A 14 3.10 -7.37 5.36
C VAL A 14 2.77 -5.91 5.63
N ALA A 15 1.60 -5.43 5.22
CA ALA A 15 1.20 -4.03 5.40
C ALA A 15 1.08 -3.65 6.89
N LEU A 16 0.53 -4.52 7.73
CA LEU A 16 0.38 -4.28 9.17
C LEU A 16 1.70 -4.00 9.90
N PRO A 17 2.72 -4.88 9.86
CA PRO A 17 3.99 -4.63 10.53
C PRO A 17 4.76 -3.44 9.95
N VAL A 18 4.66 -3.20 8.64
CA VAL A 18 5.25 -1.99 8.02
C VAL A 18 4.58 -0.73 8.52
N ALA A 19 3.24 -0.69 8.55
CA ALA A 19 2.47 0.42 9.10
C ALA A 19 2.82 0.65 10.57
N ASN A 20 2.92 -0.42 11.37
CA ASN A 20 3.28 -0.33 12.77
C ASN A 20 4.71 0.21 13.00
N ALA A 21 5.67 -0.24 12.18
CA ALA A 21 7.04 0.24 12.24
C ALA A 21 7.14 1.72 11.85
N ILE A 22 6.46 2.15 10.78
CA ILE A 22 6.42 3.55 10.36
C ILE A 22 5.75 4.40 11.43
N PHE A 23 4.57 3.97 11.90
CA PHE A 23 3.85 4.64 12.97
C PHE A 23 4.72 4.83 14.21
N SER A 24 5.37 3.77 14.68
CA SER A 24 6.20 3.82 15.89
C SER A 24 7.40 4.76 15.73
N ASN A 25 8.06 4.75 14.57
CA ASN A 25 9.19 5.64 14.29
C ASN A 25 8.73 7.10 14.16
N THR A 26 7.64 7.35 13.44
CA THR A 26 7.07 8.69 13.28
C THR A 26 6.60 9.25 14.62
N LEU A 27 5.90 8.44 15.41
CA LEU A 27 5.43 8.83 16.74
C LEU A 27 6.60 9.17 17.65
N ARG A 28 7.64 8.32 17.73
CA ARG A 28 8.85 8.63 18.50
C ARG A 28 9.47 9.96 18.08
N ARG A 29 9.56 10.23 16.78
CA ARG A 29 10.16 11.47 16.27
C ARG A 29 9.35 12.71 16.66
N GLN A 30 8.04 12.69 16.44
CA GLN A 30 7.16 13.82 16.78
C GLN A 30 7.13 14.05 18.29
N LEU A 31 7.16 12.95 19.05
CA LEU A 31 7.15 13.02 20.48
C LEU A 31 8.49 13.56 21.01
N GLN A 32 9.64 13.16 20.45
CA GLN A 32 10.93 13.78 20.75
C GLN A 32 10.93 15.29 20.48
N GLU A 33 10.38 15.72 19.33
CA GLU A 33 10.22 17.14 18.99
C GLU A 33 9.32 17.88 20.00
N CYS A 34 8.29 17.23 20.56
CA CYS A 34 7.44 17.82 21.61
C CYS A 34 8.02 17.71 23.03
N ILE A 35 8.81 16.68 23.32
CA ILE A 35 9.35 16.34 24.65
C ILE A 35 10.56 17.20 25.02
N GLU A 36 11.30 17.77 24.07
CA GLU A 36 12.33 18.79 24.37
C GLU A 36 11.78 19.91 25.27
N ALA A 37 10.46 20.13 25.29
CA ALA A 37 9.79 21.07 26.18
C ALA A 37 9.32 20.49 27.55
N PHE A 38 9.21 19.16 27.73
CA PHE A 38 8.43 18.57 28.84
C PHE A 38 8.99 17.31 29.54
N GLY A 39 10.07 16.68 29.05
CA GLY A 39 10.84 15.69 29.82
C GLY A 39 10.19 14.32 30.09
N VAL A 40 9.15 13.93 29.35
CA VAL A 40 8.51 12.60 29.44
C VAL A 40 9.17 11.62 28.48
N ASP A 41 9.44 10.38 28.88
CA ASP A 41 10.08 9.39 28.00
C ASP A 41 9.13 8.95 26.86
N PRO A 42 9.55 9.09 25.58
CA PRO A 42 8.72 8.74 24.43
C PRO A 42 8.40 7.24 24.34
N ASP A 43 9.23 6.38 24.92
CA ASP A 43 9.07 4.92 24.89
C ASP A 43 7.85 4.47 25.71
N VAL A 44 7.62 5.14 26.84
CA VAL A 44 6.47 4.89 27.73
C VAL A 44 5.15 5.25 27.03
N ILE A 45 5.15 6.29 26.22
CA ILE A 45 3.95 6.74 25.49
C ILE A 45 3.63 5.80 24.32
N VAL A 46 4.65 5.34 23.59
CA VAL A 46 4.47 4.36 22.50
C VAL A 46 3.96 3.02 23.03
N GLY A 47 4.45 2.58 24.20
CA GLY A 47 4.04 1.31 24.82
C GLY A 47 2.70 1.34 25.57
N SER A 48 2.32 2.48 26.15
CA SER A 48 1.15 2.57 27.03
C SER A 48 -0.18 2.85 26.30
N GLY A 49 -0.11 3.30 25.04
CA GLY A 49 -1.27 3.57 24.18
C GLY A 49 -2.12 4.75 24.65
N VAL A 50 -2.98 5.27 23.76
CA VAL A 50 -3.71 6.55 23.93
C VAL A 50 -4.51 6.66 25.23
N ARG A 51 -5.04 5.55 25.75
CA ARG A 51 -5.82 5.55 27.00
C ARG A 51 -4.98 5.85 28.23
N SER A 52 -3.74 5.34 28.27
CA SER A 52 -2.85 5.53 29.42
C SER A 52 -2.16 6.89 29.40
N ILE A 53 -2.07 7.53 28.23
CA ILE A 53 -1.46 8.87 28.09
C ILE A 53 -2.19 9.89 28.97
N ARG A 54 -3.52 9.81 29.12
CA ARG A 54 -4.28 10.68 30.04
C ARG A 54 -3.95 10.50 31.51
N ALA A 55 -3.39 9.35 31.91
CA ALA A 55 -2.95 9.10 33.27
C ALA A 55 -1.49 9.55 33.51
N ILE A 56 -0.69 9.67 32.44
CA ILE A 56 0.74 9.99 32.49
C ILE A 56 0.97 11.49 32.24
N VAL A 57 0.13 12.12 31.43
CA VAL A 57 0.34 13.47 30.90
C VAL A 57 -0.91 14.32 31.13
N SER A 58 -0.76 15.49 31.75
CA SER A 58 -1.86 16.39 32.12
C SER A 58 -1.71 17.78 31.51
N GLY A 59 -2.82 18.45 31.23
CA GLY A 59 -2.83 19.84 30.74
C GLY A 59 -2.44 19.97 29.26
N ASP A 60 -1.64 20.98 28.94
CA ASP A 60 -1.31 21.35 27.57
C ASP A 60 -0.50 20.26 26.82
N GLN A 61 0.31 19.50 27.56
CA GLN A 61 1.10 18.37 27.07
C GLN A 61 0.24 17.23 26.54
N LEU A 62 -0.96 17.04 27.09
CA LEU A 62 -1.90 16.02 26.59
C LEU A 62 -2.38 16.38 25.18
N SER A 63 -2.62 17.67 24.92
CA SER A 63 -3.07 18.14 23.61
C SER A 63 -1.99 17.97 22.56
N ALA A 64 -0.74 18.36 22.88
CA ALA A 64 0.42 18.22 22.00
C ALA A 64 0.71 16.75 21.67
N THR A 65 0.66 15.88 22.68
CA THR A 65 0.84 14.42 22.49
C THR A 65 -0.24 13.82 21.60
N LEU A 66 -1.51 14.24 21.79
CA LEU A 66 -2.61 13.76 20.96
C LEU A 66 -2.45 14.23 19.50
N GLN A 67 -1.98 15.47 19.31
CA GLN A 67 -1.73 16.00 17.98
C GLN A 67 -0.60 15.26 17.26
N ALA A 68 0.51 15.00 17.95
CA ALA A 68 1.62 14.18 17.44
C ALA A 68 1.16 12.76 17.06
N TYR A 69 0.26 12.18 17.85
CA TYR A 69 -0.34 10.87 17.58
C TYR A 69 -1.22 10.88 16.33
N CYS A 70 -2.14 11.86 16.21
CA CYS A 70 -2.98 12.02 15.02
C CYS A 70 -2.14 12.23 13.75
N ASN A 71 -1.12 13.09 13.80
CA ASN A 71 -0.25 13.36 12.66
C ASN A 71 0.53 12.09 12.23
N SER A 72 0.93 11.25 13.18
CA SER A 72 1.57 9.97 12.89
C SER A 72 0.61 8.99 12.20
N ILE A 73 -0.68 8.98 12.57
CA ILE A 73 -1.71 8.20 11.87
C ILE A 73 -1.92 8.74 10.45
N ASP A 74 -1.98 10.05 10.27
CA ASP A 74 -2.19 10.66 8.95
C ASP A 74 -1.10 10.22 7.96
N ILE A 75 0.16 10.18 8.41
CA ILE A 75 1.29 9.70 7.60
C ILE A 75 1.10 8.24 7.16
N VAL A 76 0.64 7.37 8.07
CA VAL A 76 0.34 5.97 7.74
C VAL A 76 -0.84 5.86 6.77
N MET A 77 -1.85 6.72 6.92
CA MET A 77 -2.99 6.78 6.00
C MET A 77 -2.55 7.18 4.59
N TYR A 78 -1.67 8.19 4.46
CA TYR A 78 -1.08 8.59 3.19
C TYR A 78 -0.27 7.47 2.54
N LEU A 79 0.48 6.69 3.32
CA LEU A 79 1.16 5.50 2.81
C LEU A 79 0.16 4.49 2.24
N GLY A 80 -0.94 4.24 2.93
CA GLY A 80 -2.01 3.36 2.44
C GLY A 80 -2.58 3.83 1.09
N ILE A 81 -2.83 5.13 0.94
CA ILE A 81 -3.26 5.74 -0.31
C ILE A 81 -2.20 5.55 -1.41
N ALA A 82 -0.92 5.78 -1.11
CA ALA A 82 0.16 5.60 -2.06
C ALA A 82 0.25 4.15 -2.58
N VAL A 83 0.09 3.16 -1.70
CA VAL A 83 0.05 1.74 -2.07
C VAL A 83 -1.16 1.43 -2.95
N ALA A 84 -2.34 1.98 -2.64
CA ALA A 84 -3.54 1.80 -3.45
C ALA A 84 -3.38 2.38 -4.87
N VAL A 85 -2.80 3.58 -4.98
CA VAL A 85 -2.51 4.22 -6.27
C VAL A 85 -1.49 3.41 -7.07
N ALA A 86 -0.43 2.91 -6.43
CA ALA A 86 0.56 2.05 -7.06
C ALA A 86 -0.07 0.74 -7.58
N ALA A 87 -0.91 0.09 -6.78
CA ALA A 87 -1.62 -1.11 -7.18
C ALA A 87 -2.53 -0.86 -8.40
N PHE A 88 -3.25 0.27 -8.42
CA PHE A 88 -4.08 0.66 -9.55
C PHE A 88 -3.25 0.90 -10.82
N ALA A 89 -2.12 1.59 -10.73
CA ALA A 89 -1.21 1.82 -11.86
C ALA A 89 -0.66 0.50 -12.44
N LEU A 90 -0.29 -0.45 -11.58
CA LEU A 90 0.14 -1.79 -12.00
C LEU A 90 -0.98 -2.56 -12.69
N ALA A 91 -2.21 -2.50 -12.16
CA ALA A 91 -3.37 -3.14 -12.76
C ALA A 91 -3.64 -2.59 -14.18
N LEU A 92 -3.58 -1.28 -14.38
CA LEU A 92 -3.71 -0.66 -15.69
C LEU A 92 -2.60 -1.12 -16.66
N LYS A 93 -1.35 -1.17 -16.20
CA LYS A 93 -0.20 -1.63 -16.99
C LYS A 93 -0.36 -3.08 -17.46
N ILE A 94 -0.81 -3.97 -16.57
CA ILE A 94 -1.06 -5.38 -16.89
C ILE A 94 -2.24 -5.52 -17.87
N SER A 95 -3.32 -4.75 -17.67
CA SER A 95 -4.49 -4.74 -18.55
C SER A 95 -4.12 -4.34 -19.98
N ARG A 96 -3.28 -3.31 -20.14
CA ARG A 96 -2.79 -2.88 -21.47
C ARG A 96 -1.94 -3.95 -22.14
N ARG A 97 -1.07 -4.65 -21.40
CA ARG A 97 -0.25 -5.75 -21.95
C ARG A 97 -1.10 -6.94 -22.43
N ARG A 98 -2.18 -7.28 -21.72
CA ARG A 98 -3.10 -8.34 -22.18
C ARG A 98 -3.80 -8.00 -23.49
N LYS A 99 -4.25 -6.75 -23.67
CA LYS A 99 -4.89 -6.34 -24.93
C LYS A 99 -3.93 -6.46 -26.12
N SER A 100 -2.69 -6.00 -25.97
CA SER A 100 -1.68 -6.09 -27.04
C SER A 100 -1.39 -7.54 -27.45
N SER A 101 -1.10 -8.41 -26.48
CA SER A 101 -0.79 -9.82 -26.74
C SER A 101 -1.96 -10.59 -27.35
N LYS A 102 -3.20 -10.32 -26.92
CA LYS A 102 -4.39 -10.95 -27.51
C LYS A 102 -4.57 -10.50 -28.97
N THR A 103 -4.34 -9.23 -29.28
CA THR A 103 -4.54 -8.68 -30.64
C THR A 103 -3.53 -9.25 -31.62
N GLU A 104 -2.28 -9.42 -31.19
CA GLU A 104 -1.20 -10.02 -31.99
C GLU A 104 -1.49 -11.50 -32.31
N ASN A 105 -1.89 -12.29 -31.31
CA ASN A 105 -2.23 -13.70 -31.51
C ASN A 105 -3.43 -13.92 -32.44
N LEU A 106 -4.45 -13.04 -32.39
CA LEU A 106 -5.58 -13.11 -33.32
C LEU A 106 -5.15 -12.78 -34.76
N ARG A 107 -4.30 -11.78 -34.96
CA ARG A 107 -3.77 -11.42 -36.28
C ARG A 107 -2.96 -12.57 -36.89
N SER A 108 -2.06 -13.18 -36.12
CA SER A 108 -1.24 -14.32 -36.55
C SER A 108 -2.06 -15.54 -36.94
N ARG A 109 -3.16 -15.82 -36.23
CA ARG A 109 -4.11 -16.89 -36.60
C ARG A 109 -4.87 -16.58 -37.88
N GLN A 110 -5.25 -15.31 -38.07
CA GLN A 110 -5.98 -14.88 -39.26
C GLN A 110 -5.09 -14.90 -40.51
N THR A 111 -3.80 -14.54 -40.41
CA THR A 111 -2.84 -14.71 -41.51
C THR A 111 -2.58 -16.18 -41.82
N ALA A 112 -2.39 -17.03 -40.81
CA ALA A 112 -2.21 -18.47 -41.02
C ALA A 112 -3.43 -19.11 -41.72
N SER A 113 -4.65 -18.73 -41.33
CA SER A 113 -5.88 -19.21 -41.97
C SER A 113 -6.02 -18.74 -43.43
N LYS A 114 -5.61 -17.50 -43.75
CA LYS A 114 -5.64 -16.98 -45.13
C LYS A 114 -4.62 -17.69 -46.03
N LEU A 115 -3.42 -17.95 -45.52
CA LEU A 115 -2.37 -18.66 -46.25
C LEU A 115 -2.78 -20.10 -46.55
N ALA A 116 -3.41 -20.78 -45.59
CA ALA A 116 -3.94 -22.14 -45.80
C ALA A 116 -5.05 -22.19 -46.86
N ALA A 117 -5.91 -21.16 -46.94
CA ALA A 117 -6.93 -21.06 -47.98
C ALA A 117 -6.33 -20.82 -49.38
N LEU A 118 -5.25 -20.03 -49.46
CA LEU A 118 -4.55 -19.73 -50.72
C LEU A 118 -3.79 -20.93 -51.28
N PHE A 119 -3.23 -21.77 -50.40
CA PHE A 119 -2.53 -23.01 -50.80
C PHE A 119 -3.49 -24.12 -51.22
N LYS A 120 -4.79 -24.01 -50.92
CA LYS A 120 -5.81 -25.00 -51.26
C LYS A 120 -6.48 -24.76 -52.62
N ILE A 121 -6.03 -23.77 -53.40
CA ILE A 121 -6.49 -23.57 -54.78
C ILE A 121 -5.93 -24.72 -55.62
N PRO A 122 -6.76 -25.60 -56.20
CA PRO A 122 -6.30 -26.73 -56.99
C PRO A 122 -5.62 -26.22 -58.26
N SER A 123 -4.41 -26.73 -58.52
CA SER A 123 -3.78 -26.70 -59.84
C SER A 123 -4.60 -27.62 -60.75
N GLU A 124 -5.62 -27.05 -61.38
CA GLU A 124 -6.24 -27.59 -62.60
C GLU A 124 -5.44 -27.11 -63.81
#